data_AF-A0A6A4QBQ6-F1
#
_entry.id   AF-A0A6A4QBQ6-F1
#
_cell.length_a   1.000
_cell.length_b   1.000
_cell.length_c   1.000
_cell.angle_alpha   90.00
_cell.angle_beta   90.00
_cell.angle_gamma   90.00
#
_symmetry.space_group_name_H-M   'P 1'
#
loop_
_entity.id
_entity.type
_entity.pdbx_description
1 polymer ?
#
loop_
_entity_poly.entity_id
_entity_poly.type
_entity_poly.pdbx_seq_one_letter_code
_entity_poly.pdbx_strand_id
1 'polypeptide(L)'
;MSALGRPQDMFSDTTIQLQPVFSQWIQNTHALALGTTAPSVTTSTSLTWGGGDLVVVGGKVALLPIQLEIADFLVHHIHAFTILVTILILLMGVLFARSSRLILDKENLGFRLPCDGPGR
;
A
#
# COMPACT_ATOMS: atom_id res chain seq x y z
N MET A 1 -5.52 1.53 -23.43
CA MET A 1 -6.57 0.64 -23.95
C MET A 1 -7.93 1.31 -24.01
N SER A 2 -8.40 1.96 -22.92
CA SER A 2 -9.68 2.70 -22.93
C SER A 2 -9.80 3.75 -24.05
N ALA A 3 -8.85 4.70 -24.16
CA ALA A 3 -8.87 5.72 -25.22
C ALA A 3 -8.72 5.17 -26.65
N LEU A 4 -8.25 3.93 -26.82
CA LEU A 4 -8.14 3.27 -28.13
C LEU A 4 -9.41 2.49 -28.49
N GLY A 5 -10.48 2.59 -27.69
CA GLY A 5 -11.71 1.83 -27.89
C GLY A 5 -11.56 0.32 -27.67
N ARG A 6 -10.54 -0.10 -26.90
CA ARG A 6 -10.25 -1.51 -26.57
C ARG A 6 -10.44 -1.78 -25.07
N PRO A 7 -11.64 -1.59 -24.49
CA PRO A 7 -11.85 -1.78 -23.05
C PRO A 7 -11.57 -3.22 -22.60
N GLN A 8 -11.79 -4.23 -23.46
CA GLN A 8 -11.53 -5.64 -23.17
C GLN A 8 -10.07 -5.96 -22.80
N ASP A 9 -9.14 -5.10 -23.20
CA ASP A 9 -7.71 -5.26 -22.92
C ASP A 9 -7.24 -4.40 -21.74
N MET A 10 -8.16 -3.78 -21.00
CA MET A 10 -7.84 -2.98 -19.82
C MET A 10 -7.66 -3.88 -18.59
N PHE A 11 -6.86 -3.42 -17.62
CA PHE A 11 -6.88 -3.99 -16.28
C PHE A 11 -8.08 -3.41 -15.51
N SER A 12 -9.10 -4.23 -15.29
CA SER A 12 -10.34 -3.84 -14.59
C SER A 12 -11.13 -5.06 -14.17
N ASP A 13 -12.14 -4.87 -13.30
CA ASP A 13 -12.90 -5.99 -12.71
C ASP A 13 -13.71 -6.77 -13.73
N THR A 14 -14.02 -6.19 -14.88
CA THR A 14 -14.78 -6.84 -15.96
C THR A 14 -13.91 -7.46 -17.05
N THR A 15 -12.60 -7.23 -17.04
CA THR A 15 -11.71 -7.57 -18.16
C THR A 15 -10.47 -8.33 -17.67
N ILE A 16 -9.24 -7.86 -17.95
CA ILE A 16 -8.03 -8.53 -17.46
C ILE A 16 -7.91 -8.27 -15.97
N GLN A 17 -8.12 -9.32 -15.17
CA GLN A 17 -8.21 -9.17 -13.72
C GLN A 17 -6.86 -9.32 -13.02
N LEU A 18 -6.56 -8.37 -12.11
CA LEU A 18 -5.41 -8.39 -11.19
C LEU A 18 -5.92 -8.34 -9.75
N GLN A 19 -6.57 -9.42 -9.31
CA GLN A 19 -7.25 -9.43 -8.02
C GLN A 19 -6.26 -9.39 -6.84
N PRO A 20 -6.59 -8.67 -5.76
CA PRO A 20 -5.77 -8.64 -4.55
C PRO A 20 -6.04 -9.87 -3.65
N VAL A 21 -5.80 -11.08 -4.18
CA VAL A 21 -6.18 -12.38 -3.57
C VAL A 21 -5.68 -12.53 -2.13
N PHE A 22 -4.47 -12.07 -1.83
CA PHE A 22 -3.93 -12.15 -0.46
C PHE A 22 -4.72 -11.32 0.53
N SER A 23 -5.15 -10.11 0.14
CA SER A 23 -5.96 -9.26 1.01
C SER A 23 -7.35 -9.84 1.20
N GLN A 24 -7.98 -10.36 0.15
CA GLN A 24 -9.28 -11.02 0.22
C GLN A 24 -9.23 -12.28 1.10
N TRP A 25 -8.14 -13.06 1.02
CA TRP A 25 -7.91 -14.19 1.90
C TRP A 25 -7.81 -13.77 3.38
N ILE A 26 -7.10 -12.67 3.68
CA ILE A 26 -7.05 -12.11 5.03
C ILE A 26 -8.44 -11.63 5.47
N GLN A 27 -9.17 -10.91 4.62
CA GLN A 27 -10.54 -10.46 4.92
C GLN A 27 -11.44 -11.64 5.29
N ASN A 28 -11.45 -12.71 4.49
CA ASN A 28 -12.24 -13.91 4.75
C ASN A 28 -11.83 -14.61 6.04
N THR A 29 -10.53 -14.67 6.33
CA THR A 29 -10.03 -15.26 7.59
C THR A 29 -10.56 -14.50 8.80
N HIS A 30 -10.59 -13.16 8.75
CA HIS A 30 -11.11 -12.33 9.84
C HIS A 30 -12.65 -12.28 9.91
N ALA A 31 -13.33 -12.39 8.76
CA ALA A 31 -14.79 -12.45 8.71
C ALA A 31 -15.33 -13.75 9.33
N LEU A 32 -14.62 -14.87 9.11
CA LEU A 32 -15.03 -16.20 9.58
C LEU A 32 -14.41 -16.62 10.93
N ALA A 33 -13.60 -15.75 11.55
CA ALA A 33 -12.86 -16.08 12.78
C ALA A 33 -13.79 -16.37 13.97
N LEU A 34 -14.94 -15.71 14.04
CA LEU A 34 -15.88 -15.80 15.16
C LEU A 34 -16.40 -17.24 15.32
N GLY A 35 -16.22 -17.81 16.51
CA GLY A 35 -16.67 -19.19 16.79
C GLY A 35 -15.78 -20.29 16.19
N THR A 36 -14.75 -19.94 15.41
CA THR A 36 -13.78 -20.89 14.84
C THR A 36 -12.40 -20.68 15.43
N THR A 37 -11.61 -19.77 14.88
CA THR A 37 -10.26 -19.42 15.33
C THR A 37 -10.27 -18.44 16.52
N ALA A 38 -11.41 -17.81 16.79
CA ALA A 38 -11.65 -16.94 17.94
C ALA A 38 -12.97 -17.33 18.67
N PRO A 39 -12.97 -18.42 19.45
CA PRO A 39 -14.20 -18.98 20.04
C PRO A 39 -14.79 -18.15 21.19
N SER A 40 -13.97 -17.40 21.93
CA SER A 40 -14.41 -16.59 23.07
C SER A 40 -14.79 -15.15 22.69
N VAL A 41 -14.67 -14.79 21.41
CA VAL A 41 -14.89 -13.42 20.94
C VAL A 41 -16.30 -13.31 20.36
N THR A 42 -17.00 -12.22 20.67
CA THR A 42 -18.39 -11.98 20.27
C THR A 42 -18.56 -11.05 19.07
N THR A 43 -17.48 -10.42 18.59
CA THR A 43 -17.47 -9.52 17.42
C THR A 43 -16.19 -9.66 16.62
N SER A 44 -16.22 -9.47 15.29
CA SER A 44 -14.99 -9.41 14.49
C SER A 44 -14.10 -8.24 14.91
N THR A 45 -12.81 -8.28 14.56
CA THR A 45 -11.84 -7.21 14.86
C THR A 45 -12.19 -5.89 14.14
N SER A 46 -12.94 -5.96 13.05
CA SER A 46 -13.56 -4.82 12.36
C SER A 46 -14.75 -5.29 11.53
N LEU A 47 -15.79 -4.46 11.39
CA LEU A 47 -16.91 -4.79 10.49
C LEU A 47 -16.55 -4.57 9.01
N THR A 48 -15.38 -4.00 8.72
CA THR A 48 -14.89 -3.79 7.35
C THR A 48 -14.44 -5.09 6.66
N TRP A 49 -14.15 -6.15 7.42
CA TRP A 49 -13.68 -7.43 6.88
C TRP A 49 -14.73 -8.22 6.09
N GLY A 50 -16.02 -7.92 6.30
CA GLY A 50 -17.13 -8.74 5.80
C GLY A 50 -17.74 -9.64 6.88
N GLY A 51 -18.94 -10.16 6.61
CA GLY A 51 -19.68 -11.05 7.52
C GLY A 51 -20.43 -10.37 8.67
N GLY A 52 -20.27 -9.05 8.86
CA GLY A 52 -21.05 -8.24 9.80
C GLY A 52 -22.11 -7.37 9.10
N ASP A 53 -23.14 -6.99 9.83
CA ASP A 53 -24.21 -6.12 9.31
C ASP A 53 -23.76 -4.66 9.13
N LEU A 54 -24.43 -3.97 8.19
CA LEU A 54 -24.33 -2.52 8.00
C LEU A 54 -24.71 -1.80 9.30
N VAL A 55 -23.80 -0.98 9.82
CA VAL A 55 -24.08 -0.16 11.00
C VAL A 55 -24.50 1.23 10.57
N VAL A 56 -25.70 1.65 11.00
CA VAL A 56 -26.27 2.97 10.70
C VAL A 56 -26.49 3.75 11.99
N VAL A 57 -26.00 4.99 12.04
CA VAL A 57 -26.20 5.91 13.16
C VAL A 57 -26.71 7.23 12.61
N GLY A 58 -27.85 7.71 13.12
CA GLY A 58 -28.46 8.97 12.68
C GLY A 58 -28.80 9.01 11.18
N GLY A 59 -29.18 7.86 10.61
CA GLY A 59 -29.50 7.73 9.18
C GLY A 59 -28.28 7.74 8.24
N LYS A 60 -27.04 7.65 8.78
CA LYS A 60 -25.81 7.56 7.99
C LYS A 60 -25.09 6.25 8.25
N VAL A 61 -24.43 5.72 7.22
CA VAL A 61 -23.58 4.53 7.34
C VAL A 61 -22.37 4.87 8.21
N ALA A 62 -22.26 4.21 9.36
CA ALA A 62 -21.12 4.32 10.26
C ALA A 62 -19.99 3.38 9.85
N LEU A 63 -20.31 2.12 9.51
CA LEU A 63 -19.36 1.15 8.95
C LEU A 63 -20.07 0.17 8.01
N LEU A 64 -19.37 -0.24 6.96
CA LEU A 64 -19.78 -1.24 5.97
C LEU A 64 -18.56 -2.10 5.60
N PRO A 65 -18.74 -3.38 5.21
CA PRO A 65 -17.70 -4.16 4.56
C PRO A 65 -17.06 -3.43 3.37
N ILE A 66 -15.74 -3.42 3.31
CA ILE A 66 -14.99 -2.80 2.20
C ILE A 66 -14.55 -3.93 1.28
N GLN A 67 -15.15 -3.97 0.09
CA GLN A 67 -14.75 -4.92 -0.95
C GLN A 67 -13.45 -4.44 -1.59
N LEU A 68 -12.49 -5.36 -1.74
CA LEU A 68 -11.20 -5.09 -2.36
C LEU A 68 -11.18 -5.58 -3.80
N GLU A 69 -11.06 -4.63 -4.71
CA GLU A 69 -11.14 -4.80 -6.16
C GLU A 69 -9.77 -4.53 -6.83
N ILE A 70 -9.73 -4.54 -8.16
CA ILE A 70 -8.49 -4.29 -8.90
C ILE A 70 -7.99 -2.86 -8.71
N ALA A 71 -8.91 -1.89 -8.58
CA ALA A 71 -8.53 -0.52 -8.27
C ALA A 71 -7.73 -0.45 -6.96
N ASP A 72 -8.14 -1.20 -5.94
CA ASP A 72 -7.42 -1.31 -4.68
C ASP A 72 -6.06 -1.97 -4.87
N PHE A 73 -5.97 -3.05 -5.65
CA PHE A 73 -4.69 -3.68 -5.97
C PHE A 73 -3.69 -2.67 -6.55
N LEU A 74 -4.13 -1.89 -7.54
CA LEU A 74 -3.29 -0.91 -8.23
C LEU A 74 -2.86 0.23 -7.29
N VAL A 75 -3.78 0.82 -6.51
CA VAL A 75 -3.44 1.93 -5.62
C VAL A 75 -2.50 1.49 -4.49
N HIS A 76 -2.67 0.27 -3.96
CA HIS A 76 -1.76 -0.27 -2.95
C HIS A 76 -0.34 -0.47 -3.50
N HIS A 77 -0.20 -0.85 -4.78
CA HIS A 77 1.12 -0.91 -5.43
C HIS A 77 1.72 0.47 -5.65
N ILE A 78 0.92 1.50 -5.95
CA ILE A 78 1.38 2.89 -6.03
C ILE A 78 1.84 3.38 -4.65
N HIS A 79 1.11 3.06 -3.58
CA HIS A 79 1.54 3.36 -2.21
C HIS A 79 2.87 2.67 -1.88
N ALA A 80 3.01 1.37 -2.18
CA ALA A 80 4.26 0.65 -1.98
C ALA A 80 5.41 1.29 -2.77
N PHE A 81 5.19 1.63 -4.04
CA PHE A 81 6.18 2.29 -4.88
C PHE A 81 6.64 3.63 -4.29
N THR A 82 5.73 4.52 -3.92
CA THR A 82 6.06 5.84 -3.37
C THR A 82 6.78 5.75 -2.03
N ILE A 83 6.39 4.81 -1.17
CA ILE A 83 7.08 4.52 0.09
C ILE A 83 8.50 4.01 -0.18
N LEU A 84 8.66 3.04 -1.08
CA LEU A 84 9.96 2.46 -1.41
C LEU A 84 10.91 3.50 -2.03
N VAL A 85 10.43 4.39 -2.89
CA VAL A 85 11.24 5.48 -3.46
C VAL A 85 11.64 6.48 -2.37
N THR A 86 10.73 6.82 -1.46
CA THR A 86 11.03 7.72 -0.34
C THR A 86 12.10 7.12 0.58
N ILE A 87 11.96 5.83 0.92
CA ILE A 87 12.96 5.09 1.69
C ILE A 87 14.29 5.03 0.95
N LEU A 88 14.28 4.75 -0.36
CA LEU A 88 15.49 4.72 -1.17
C LEU A 88 16.25 6.05 -1.10
N ILE A 89 15.58 7.18 -1.30
CA ILE A 89 16.20 8.51 -1.28
C ILE A 89 16.78 8.82 0.11
N LEU A 90 15.99 8.62 1.16
CA LEU A 90 16.41 8.92 2.54
C LEU A 90 17.55 7.99 2.99
N LEU A 91 17.42 6.68 2.73
CA LEU A 91 18.41 5.69 3.14
C LEU A 91 19.72 5.87 2.38
N MET A 92 19.67 6.17 1.08
CA MET A 92 20.87 6.53 0.31
C MET A 92 21.53 7.79 0.88
N GLY A 93 20.75 8.82 1.22
CA GLY A 93 21.26 10.03 1.86
C GLY A 93 21.99 9.75 3.18
N VAL A 94 21.44 8.86 4.02
CA VAL A 94 22.04 8.48 5.31
C VAL A 94 23.27 7.60 5.14
N LEU A 95 23.19 6.53 4.33
CA LEU A 95 24.28 5.56 4.16
C LEU A 95 25.51 6.20 3.49
N PHE A 96 25.30 7.11 2.55
CA PHE A 96 26.38 7.79 1.81
C PHE A 96 26.66 9.21 2.33
N ALA A 97 26.34 9.50 3.60
CA ALA A 97 26.59 10.80 4.22
C ALA A 97 28.08 11.03 4.51
N ARG A 98 28.80 10.01 5.01
CA ARG A 98 30.21 10.15 5.44
C ARG A 98 31.23 9.86 4.34
N SER A 99 30.93 8.91 3.46
CA SER A 99 31.79 8.58 2.33
C SER A 99 30.97 7.95 1.21
N SER A 100 31.52 8.00 0.01
CA SER A 100 30.98 7.35 -1.18
C SER A 100 32.13 6.95 -2.10
N ARG A 101 31.85 6.14 -3.12
CA ARG A 101 32.87 5.81 -4.13
C ARG A 101 33.33 7.04 -4.93
N LEU A 102 32.50 8.08 -5.02
CA LEU A 102 32.82 9.30 -5.76
C LEU A 102 33.66 10.25 -4.90
N ILE A 103 33.16 10.60 -3.72
CA ILE A 103 33.82 11.49 -2.74
C ILE A 103 34.10 10.66 -1.48
N LEU A 104 35.37 10.41 -1.19
CA LEU A 104 35.81 9.53 -0.10
C LEU A 104 35.75 10.21 1.29
N ASP A 105 35.97 11.52 1.34
CA ASP A 105 36.11 12.34 2.55
C ASP A 105 34.91 13.28 2.79
N LYS A 106 33.73 12.85 2.34
CA LYS A 106 32.48 13.63 2.39
C LYS A 106 32.10 14.07 3.82
N GLU A 107 32.55 13.36 4.84
CA GLU A 107 32.38 13.74 6.24
C GLU A 107 32.98 15.11 6.60
N ASN A 108 34.06 15.52 5.92
CA ASN A 108 34.72 16.82 6.16
C ASN A 108 33.93 17.99 5.56
N LEU A 109 33.11 17.72 4.55
CA LEU A 109 32.28 18.72 3.86
C LEU A 109 31.03 19.11 4.66
N GLY A 110 30.64 18.29 5.64
CA GLY A 110 29.46 18.51 6.48
C GLY A 110 28.13 18.09 5.83
N PHE A 111 27.03 18.29 6.56
CA PHE A 111 25.70 17.77 6.17
C PHE A 111 24.99 18.59 5.07
N ARG A 112 25.27 19.89 4.98
CA ARG A 112 24.57 20.83 4.08
C ARG A 112 25.57 21.58 3.20
N LEU A 113 25.87 20.99 2.04
CA LEU A 113 26.70 21.56 0.98
C LEU A 113 25.94 21.39 -0.35
N PRO A 114 26.02 22.37 -1.28
CA PRO A 114 25.40 22.22 -2.60
C PRO A 114 26.11 21.18 -3.49
N CYS A 115 27.44 21.19 -3.57
CA CYS A 115 28.26 20.27 -4.37
C CYS A 115 29.76 20.40 -4.03
N ASP A 116 30.58 19.45 -4.51
CA ASP A 116 32.06 19.43 -4.40
C ASP A 116 32.74 19.90 -5.71
N GLY A 117 32.30 21.05 -6.23
CA GLY A 117 32.82 21.64 -7.48
C GLY A 117 32.35 20.95 -8.78
N PRO A 118 32.88 21.38 -9.95
CA PRO A 118 32.50 20.83 -11.27
C PRO A 118 33.25 19.55 -11.66
N GLY A 119 34.22 19.13 -10.83
CA GLY A 119 34.97 17.89 -10.99
C GLY A 119 34.16 16.67 -10.57
N ARG A 120 34.86 15.53 -10.44
CA ARG A 120 34.32 14.32 -9.81
C ARG A 120 34.73 14.27 -8.36
#